data_AF-A0A2U1M0X2-F1
#
_entry.id   AF-A0A2U1M0X2-F1
#
_cell.length_a   1.000
_cell.length_b   1.000
_cell.length_c   1.000
_cell.angle_alpha   90.00
_cell.angle_beta   90.00
_cell.angle_gamma   90.00
#
_symmetry.space_group_name_H-M   'P 1'
#
loop_
_entity.id
_entity.type
_entity.pdbx_description
1 polymer ?
#
loop_
_entity_poly.entity_id
_entity_poly.type
_entity_poly.pdbx_seq_one_letter_code
_entity_poly.pdbx_strand_id
1 'polypeptide(L)'
;MESTGNSRNQAFGCKDSHSHLFFTCTYARRLWERLKGMSKLDSVSNTWAQIISSIANMPIKNTVWSVIQRLVLGASVYYIWQERNIRLFSNFGRSEDELFKIIVDSVRSRLMGLKMQATTDVINAAQVWHGFYLWRIYEQHISKALGEDDLH
;
A
#
# COMPACT_ATOMS: atom_id res chain seq x y z
N MET A 1 29.69 48.02 8.80
CA MET A 1 28.29 48.00 8.28
C MET A 1 28.24 46.85 7.29
N GLU A 2 28.14 45.62 7.81
CA GLU A 2 26.93 44.75 7.77
C GLU A 2 26.66 44.24 6.33
N SER A 3 26.98 42.97 6.03
CA SER A 3 26.09 41.78 6.15
C SER A 3 24.89 41.91 5.20
N THR A 4 24.63 41.07 4.19
CA THR A 4 24.41 39.61 4.14
C THR A 4 24.28 39.22 2.64
N GLY A 5 24.89 38.16 2.10
CA GLY A 5 24.54 36.76 2.33
C GLY A 5 23.21 36.34 1.68
N ASN A 6 23.21 35.89 0.41
CA ASN A 6 22.16 34.99 -0.07
C ASN A 6 22.66 34.05 -1.19
N SER A 7 23.44 33.06 -0.78
CA SER A 7 23.72 31.85 -1.54
C SER A 7 22.50 30.92 -1.52
N ARG A 8 21.51 31.14 -2.37
CA ARG A 8 20.47 30.13 -2.68
C ARG A 8 19.96 30.28 -4.11
N ASN A 9 20.76 29.86 -5.08
CA ASN A 9 20.27 29.40 -6.37
C ASN A 9 21.14 28.23 -6.82
N GLN A 10 21.06 27.17 -6.03
CA GLN A 10 21.63 25.87 -6.37
C GLN A 10 20.62 25.13 -7.25
N ALA A 11 20.96 24.99 -8.53
CA ALA A 11 20.55 23.92 -9.45
C ALA A 11 19.11 23.37 -9.29
N PHE A 12 18.14 24.05 -9.90
CA PHE A 12 16.85 23.44 -10.29
C PHE A 12 16.94 22.87 -11.71
N GLY A 13 17.85 21.92 -11.89
CA GLY A 13 17.96 21.12 -13.11
C GLY A 13 17.81 19.64 -12.74
N CYS A 14 16.69 19.05 -13.15
CA CYS A 14 16.37 17.61 -13.09
C CYS A 14 16.09 17.01 -11.69
N LYS A 15 14.84 17.08 -11.21
CA LYS A 15 14.34 16.20 -10.11
C LYS A 15 12.88 15.72 -10.27
N ASP A 16 12.32 15.77 -11.47
CA ASP A 16 10.95 15.28 -11.77
C ASP A 16 10.94 13.97 -12.57
N SER A 17 11.83 13.04 -12.22
CA SER A 17 11.72 11.66 -12.69
C SER A 17 10.76 10.90 -11.76
N HIS A 18 9.79 10.15 -12.31
CA HIS A 18 8.90 9.26 -11.52
C HIS A 18 9.66 8.40 -10.51
N SER A 19 10.88 7.96 -10.84
CA SER A 19 11.75 7.21 -9.93
C SER A 19 12.15 8.02 -8.69
N HIS A 20 12.42 9.32 -8.87
CA HIS A 20 12.69 10.26 -7.79
C HIS A 20 11.43 10.71 -7.03
N LEU A 21 10.31 10.75 -7.74
CA LEU A 21 9.02 11.16 -7.21
C LEU A 21 8.45 10.11 -6.24
N PHE A 22 8.60 8.84 -6.57
CA PHE A 22 7.94 7.77 -5.84
C PHE A 22 8.85 6.99 -4.90
N PHE A 23 10.15 6.72 -5.18
CA PHE A 23 10.94 5.80 -4.32
C PHE A 23 12.44 6.08 -4.10
N THR A 24 13.09 7.09 -4.71
CA THR A 24 14.41 7.55 -4.18
C THR A 24 14.28 8.41 -2.93
N CYS A 25 13.06 8.88 -2.63
CA CYS A 25 12.72 9.42 -1.33
C CYS A 25 12.72 8.30 -0.29
N THR A 26 13.59 8.40 0.71
CA THR A 26 13.72 7.41 1.80
C THR A 26 12.40 7.13 2.52
N TYR A 27 11.55 8.15 2.64
CA TYR A 27 10.19 8.06 3.19
C TYR A 27 9.33 7.05 2.43
N ALA A 28 9.21 7.22 1.11
CA ALA A 28 8.34 6.37 0.31
C ALA A 28 8.90 4.95 0.14
N ARG A 29 10.24 4.80 0.12
CA ARG A 29 10.88 3.48 0.14
C ARG A 29 10.52 2.70 1.41
N ARG A 30 10.64 3.30 2.58
CA ARG A 30 10.30 2.65 3.87
C ARG A 30 8.83 2.27 3.93
N LEU A 31 7.95 3.15 3.45
CA LEU A 31 6.53 2.88 3.32
C LEU A 31 6.26 1.64 2.46
N TRP A 32 6.90 1.56 1.28
CA TRP A 32 6.76 0.43 0.36
C TRP A 32 7.26 -0.88 0.95
N GLU A 33 8.42 -0.88 1.61
CA GLU A 33 8.95 -2.08 2.28
C GLU A 33 7.96 -2.67 3.28
N ARG A 34 7.32 -1.81 4.09
CA ARG A 34 6.30 -2.24 5.06
C ARG A 34 5.07 -2.82 4.35
N LEU A 35 4.64 -2.20 3.25
CA LEU A 35 3.47 -2.64 2.47
C LEU A 35 3.73 -3.94 1.70
N LYS A 36 4.96 -4.20 1.26
CA LYS A 36 5.35 -5.46 0.61
C LYS A 36 5.14 -6.67 1.53
N GLY A 37 5.55 -6.55 2.79
CA GLY A 37 5.40 -7.62 3.77
C GLY A 37 3.94 -8.01 4.03
N MET A 38 3.00 -7.08 3.86
CA MET A 38 1.57 -7.36 4.02
C MET A 38 0.90 -7.96 2.77
N SER A 39 1.57 -7.91 1.62
CA SER A 39 0.97 -8.22 0.30
C SER A 39 1.65 -9.36 -0.45
N LYS A 40 2.56 -10.10 0.21
CA LYS A 40 3.39 -11.15 -0.40
C LYS A 40 4.15 -10.63 -1.64
N LEU A 41 4.65 -9.40 -1.55
CA LEU A 41 5.46 -8.76 -2.60
C LEU A 41 6.95 -8.69 -2.21
N ASP A 42 7.39 -9.46 -1.22
CA ASP A 42 8.76 -9.40 -0.67
C ASP A 42 9.85 -9.62 -1.72
N SER A 43 9.56 -10.42 -2.76
CA SER A 43 10.46 -10.69 -3.88
C SER A 43 10.48 -9.57 -4.94
N VAL A 44 9.55 -8.61 -4.88
CA VAL A 44 9.49 -7.49 -5.82
C VAL A 44 10.52 -6.44 -5.42
N SER A 45 11.29 -6.01 -6.42
CA SER A 45 12.28 -4.95 -6.28
C SER A 45 11.68 -3.64 -5.77
N ASN A 46 12.55 -2.77 -5.26
CA ASN A 46 12.18 -1.42 -4.86
C ASN A 46 12.27 -0.39 -5.99
N THR A 47 12.60 -0.82 -7.21
CA THR A 47 12.64 0.07 -8.37
C THR A 47 11.27 0.16 -9.03
N TRP A 48 10.81 1.38 -9.31
CA TRP A 48 9.49 1.64 -9.88
C TRP A 48 9.20 0.83 -11.16
N ALA A 49 10.14 0.82 -12.10
CA ALA A 49 10.00 0.09 -13.35
C ALA A 49 9.78 -1.42 -13.11
N GLN A 50 10.48 -2.00 -12.14
CA GLN A 50 10.33 -3.40 -11.79
C GLN A 50 9.04 -3.65 -10.99
N ILE A 51 8.60 -2.74 -10.13
CA ILE A 51 7.32 -2.85 -9.41
C ILE A 51 6.16 -2.87 -10.41
N ILE A 52 6.12 -1.87 -11.30
CA ILE A 52 5.08 -1.77 -12.33
C ILE A 52 5.14 -2.97 -13.25
N SER A 53 6.32 -3.34 -13.77
CA SER A 53 6.46 -4.53 -14.60
C SER A 53 5.98 -5.79 -13.88
N SER A 54 6.36 -5.99 -12.61
CA SER A 54 5.98 -7.18 -11.85
C SER A 54 4.46 -7.26 -11.64
N ILE A 55 3.80 -6.14 -11.34
CA ILE A 55 2.37 -6.13 -11.01
C ILE A 55 1.49 -6.05 -12.27
N ALA A 56 1.93 -5.32 -13.31
CA ALA A 56 1.23 -5.24 -14.58
C ALA A 56 1.29 -6.56 -15.35
N ASN A 57 2.44 -7.25 -15.32
CA ASN A 57 2.61 -8.54 -15.98
C ASN A 57 2.12 -9.72 -15.13
N MET A 58 1.68 -9.48 -13.89
CA MET A 58 1.09 -10.54 -13.08
C MET A 58 -0.21 -11.01 -13.75
N PRO A 59 -0.35 -12.33 -14.02
CA PRO A 59 -1.55 -12.85 -14.65
C PRO A 59 -2.77 -12.44 -13.83
N ILE A 60 -3.86 -12.06 -14.50
CA ILE A 60 -5.14 -11.77 -13.85
C ILE A 60 -5.71 -13.10 -13.35
N LYS A 61 -5.15 -13.59 -12.25
CA LYS A 61 -5.72 -14.69 -11.47
C LYS A 61 -6.71 -14.07 -10.51
N ASN A 62 -7.89 -14.66 -10.39
CA ASN A 62 -8.93 -14.26 -9.43
C ASN A 62 -8.59 -14.73 -8.00
N THR A 63 -7.32 -14.60 -7.60
CA THR A 63 -6.89 -14.90 -6.23
C THR A 63 -6.98 -13.64 -5.37
N VAL A 64 -7.25 -13.83 -4.08
CA VAL A 64 -7.25 -12.73 -3.11
C VAL A 64 -5.92 -11.97 -3.08
N TRP A 65 -4.80 -12.68 -3.23
CA TRP A 65 -3.47 -12.07 -3.25
C TRP A 65 -3.26 -11.18 -4.48
N SER A 66 -3.70 -11.62 -5.67
CA SER A 66 -3.65 -10.79 -6.89
C SER A 66 -4.44 -9.49 -6.72
N VAL A 67 -5.61 -9.56 -6.07
CA VAL A 67 -6.43 -8.37 -5.76
C VAL A 67 -5.72 -7.47 -4.75
N ILE A 68 -5.23 -8.03 -3.64
CA ILE A 68 -4.50 -7.29 -2.59
C ILE A 68 -3.31 -6.56 -3.19
N GLN A 69 -2.49 -7.23 -3.99
CA GLN A 69 -1.29 -6.65 -4.60
C GLN A 69 -1.62 -5.44 -5.48
N ARG A 70 -2.68 -5.53 -6.28
CA ARG A 70 -3.16 -4.42 -7.12
C ARG A 70 -3.73 -3.27 -6.29
N LEU A 71 -4.49 -3.58 -5.24
CA LEU A 71 -5.02 -2.58 -4.31
C LEU A 71 -3.90 -1.85 -3.56
N VAL A 72 -2.91 -2.57 -3.04
CA VAL A 72 -1.75 -2.02 -2.34
C VAL A 72 -0.94 -1.13 -3.27
N LEU A 73 -0.65 -1.57 -4.50
CA LEU A 73 0.04 -0.73 -5.47
C LEU A 73 -0.73 0.57 -5.75
N GLY A 74 -2.02 0.45 -6.10
CA GLY A 74 -2.85 1.60 -6.43
C GLY A 74 -2.96 2.60 -5.28
N ALA A 75 -3.21 2.09 -4.05
CA ALA A 75 -3.27 2.92 -2.86
C ALA A 75 -1.92 3.58 -2.56
N SER A 76 -0.81 2.83 -2.64
CA SER A 76 0.53 3.37 -2.41
C SER A 76 0.83 4.53 -3.36
N VAL A 77 0.63 4.31 -4.67
CA VAL A 77 0.87 5.34 -5.69
C VAL A 77 0.01 6.57 -5.43
N TYR A 78 -1.29 6.37 -5.18
CA TYR A 78 -2.22 7.47 -4.95
C TYR A 78 -1.88 8.29 -3.71
N TYR A 79 -1.71 7.64 -2.56
CA TYR A 79 -1.49 8.35 -1.30
C TYR A 79 -0.08 8.95 -1.19
N ILE A 80 0.94 8.33 -1.78
CA ILE A 80 2.27 8.96 -1.90
C ILE A 80 2.19 10.22 -2.77
N TRP A 81 1.51 10.14 -3.92
CA TRP A 81 1.31 11.30 -4.79
C TRP A 81 0.53 12.41 -4.07
N GLN A 82 -0.56 12.06 -3.37
CA GLN A 82 -1.36 13.00 -2.60
C GLN A 82 -0.52 13.69 -1.51
N GLU A 83 0.25 12.92 -0.73
CA GLU A 83 1.09 13.45 0.34
C GLU A 83 2.16 14.42 -0.19
N ARG A 84 2.75 14.12 -1.35
CA ARG A 84 3.69 15.05 -2.00
C ARG A 84 3.03 16.35 -2.40
N ASN A 85 1.83 16.30 -2.99
CA ASN A 85 1.09 17.51 -3.34
C ASN A 85 0.76 18.33 -2.10
N ILE A 86 0.34 17.69 -1.00
CA ILE A 86 0.10 18.38 0.27
C ILE A 86 1.38 19.11 0.73
N ARG A 87 2.54 18.44 0.73
CA ARG A 87 3.81 19.05 1.15
C ARG A 87 4.32 20.16 0.24
N LEU A 88 3.91 20.17 -1.03
CA LEU A 88 4.26 21.22 -1.99
C LEU A 88 3.39 22.46 -1.84
N PHE A 89 2.10 22.27 -1.57
CA PHE A 89 1.12 23.36 -1.51
C PHE A 89 0.68 23.72 -0.07
N SER A 90 1.24 23.07 0.93
CA SER A 90 1.00 23.30 2.36
C SER A 90 2.28 23.14 3.16
N ASN A 91 2.36 23.82 4.30
CA ASN A 91 3.45 23.65 5.28
C ASN A 91 3.23 22.45 6.21
N PHE A 92 2.28 21.58 5.88
CA PHE A 92 1.92 20.39 6.63
C PHE A 92 2.32 19.12 5.86
N GLY A 93 2.65 18.05 6.59
CA GLY A 93 2.89 16.74 6.02
C GLY A 93 2.77 15.65 7.07
N ARG A 94 2.16 14.53 6.71
CA ARG A 94 1.95 13.36 7.57
C ARG A 94 3.23 12.57 7.76
N SER A 95 3.42 12.02 8.94
CA SER A 95 4.47 11.06 9.23
C SER A 95 4.36 9.79 8.36
N GLU A 96 5.41 8.97 8.37
CA GLU A 96 5.42 7.70 7.64
C GLU A 96 4.34 6.75 8.19
N ASP A 97 4.16 6.73 9.51
CA ASP A 97 3.19 5.88 10.19
C ASP A 97 1.75 6.28 9.91
N GLU A 98 1.45 7.58 9.88
CA GLU A 98 0.13 8.08 9.52
C GLU A 98 -0.24 7.69 8.08
N LEU A 99 0.67 7.91 7.13
CA LEU A 99 0.41 7.56 5.73
C LEU A 99 0.30 6.04 5.55
N PHE A 100 1.13 5.27 6.25
CA PHE A 100 1.06 3.80 6.25
C PHE A 100 -0.31 3.32 6.71
N LYS A 101 -0.78 3.86 7.85
CA LYS A 101 -2.10 3.54 8.39
C LYS A 101 -3.22 3.88 7.42
N ILE A 102 -3.18 5.06 6.79
CA ILE A 102 -4.16 5.48 5.78
C ILE A 102 -4.22 4.49 4.61
N ILE A 103 -3.05 4.07 4.09
CA ILE A 103 -2.99 3.11 2.98
C ILE A 103 -3.58 1.76 3.42
N VAL A 104 -3.15 1.24 4.57
CA VAL A 104 -3.62 -0.06 5.08
C VAL A 104 -5.12 -0.03 5.33
N ASP A 105 -5.64 1.02 5.97
CA ASP A 105 -7.07 1.17 6.25
C ASP A 105 -7.90 1.29 4.96
N SER A 106 -7.37 1.99 3.94
CA SER A 106 -7.99 2.11 2.62
C SER A 106 -8.08 0.76 1.90
N VAL A 107 -6.99 -0.02 1.92
CA VAL A 107 -6.97 -1.38 1.35
C VAL A 107 -7.91 -2.29 2.12
N ARG A 108 -7.85 -2.30 3.46
CA ARG A 108 -8.74 -3.10 4.31
C ARG A 108 -10.21 -2.81 4.03
N SER A 109 -10.58 -1.54 3.93
CA SER A 109 -11.95 -1.12 3.65
C SER A 109 -12.44 -1.66 2.30
N ARG A 110 -11.57 -1.67 1.29
CA ARG A 110 -11.91 -2.27 -0.02
C ARG A 110 -12.03 -3.78 0.07
N LEU A 111 -11.14 -4.47 0.78
CA LEU A 111 -11.20 -5.92 0.96
C LEU A 111 -12.48 -6.36 1.67
N MET A 112 -12.92 -5.63 2.70
CA MET A 112 -14.18 -5.90 3.41
C MET A 112 -15.42 -5.76 2.51
N GLY A 113 -15.34 -4.96 1.44
CA GLY A 113 -16.41 -4.81 0.46
C GLY A 113 -16.45 -5.91 -0.61
N LEU A 114 -15.43 -6.78 -0.69
CA LEU A 114 -15.37 -7.85 -1.69
C LEU A 114 -16.08 -9.10 -1.19
N LYS A 115 -16.90 -9.70 -2.05
CA LYS A 115 -17.44 -11.04 -1.83
C LYS A 115 -16.46 -12.07 -2.40
N MET A 116 -15.92 -12.93 -1.55
CA MET A 116 -14.95 -13.95 -1.93
C MET A 116 -15.35 -15.30 -1.34
N GLN A 117 -15.14 -16.39 -2.07
CA GLN A 117 -15.30 -17.74 -1.52
C GLN A 117 -14.25 -17.98 -0.43
N ALA A 118 -14.66 -18.63 0.66
CA ALA A 118 -13.77 -18.97 1.75
C ALA A 118 -12.76 -20.02 1.29
N THR A 119 -11.52 -19.59 1.09
CA THR A 119 -10.39 -20.46 0.78
C THR A 119 -9.28 -20.22 1.79
N THR A 120 -8.35 -21.17 1.90
CA THR A 120 -7.16 -21.02 2.76
C THR A 120 -6.41 -19.71 2.48
N ASP A 121 -6.34 -19.28 1.21
CA ASP A 121 -5.72 -18.01 0.85
C ASP A 121 -6.48 -16.79 1.36
N VAL A 122 -7.83 -16.82 1.31
CA VAL A 122 -8.68 -15.74 1.84
C VAL A 122 -8.58 -15.65 3.37
N ILE A 123 -8.54 -16.80 4.05
CA ILE A 123 -8.36 -16.89 5.50
C ILE A 123 -6.99 -16.33 5.90
N ASN A 124 -5.92 -16.75 5.23
CA ASN A 124 -4.56 -16.25 5.48
C ASN A 124 -4.45 -14.74 5.21
N ALA A 125 -5.08 -14.26 4.12
CA ALA A 125 -5.14 -12.84 3.84
C ALA A 125 -5.90 -12.08 4.94
N ALA A 126 -7.05 -12.57 5.39
CA ALA A 126 -7.82 -11.94 6.44
C ALA A 126 -7.01 -11.82 7.75
N GLN A 127 -6.23 -12.83 8.12
CA GLN A 127 -5.34 -12.78 9.31
C GLN A 127 -4.33 -11.63 9.23
N VAL A 128 -3.73 -11.41 8.05
CA VAL A 128 -2.76 -10.33 7.84
C VAL A 128 -3.42 -8.94 7.89
N TRP A 129 -4.64 -8.80 7.38
CA TRP A 129 -5.25 -7.49 7.11
C TRP A 129 -6.25 -7.01 8.16
N HIS A 130 -6.88 -7.90 8.94
CA HIS A 130 -7.94 -7.53 9.90
C HIS A 130 -7.40 -7.10 11.27
N GLY A 131 -6.21 -7.57 11.67
CA GLY A 131 -5.76 -7.43 13.05
C GLY A 131 -6.66 -8.21 14.02
N PHE A 132 -6.16 -8.44 15.24
CA PHE A 132 -6.78 -9.38 16.18
C PHE A 132 -8.25 -9.06 16.53
N TYR A 133 -8.62 -7.78 16.57
CA TYR A 133 -9.97 -7.35 16.95
C TYR A 133 -11.04 -7.59 15.89
N LEU A 134 -10.72 -7.44 14.61
CA LEU A 134 -11.68 -7.71 13.53
C LEU A 134 -11.72 -9.18 13.15
N TRP A 135 -10.68 -9.97 13.49
CA TRP A 135 -10.69 -11.43 13.31
C TRP A 135 -11.86 -12.09 14.05
N ARG A 136 -12.15 -11.68 15.29
CA ARG A 136 -13.28 -12.22 16.07
C ARG A 136 -14.64 -12.02 15.40
N ILE A 137 -14.83 -10.91 14.70
CA ILE A 137 -16.08 -10.63 13.97
C ILE A 137 -16.12 -11.47 12.69
N TYR A 138 -14.99 -11.59 11.99
CA TYR A 138 -14.88 -12.35 10.75
C TYR A 138 -15.02 -13.87 10.96
N GLU A 139 -14.48 -14.39 12.07
CA GLU A 139 -14.57 -15.80 12.48
C GLU A 139 -16.03 -16.23 12.71
N GLN A 140 -16.87 -15.36 13.29
CA GLN A 140 -18.31 -15.62 13.45
C GLN A 140 -19.05 -15.78 12.12
N HIS A 141 -18.59 -15.11 11.06
CA HIS A 141 -19.18 -15.22 9.72
C HIS A 141 -18.63 -16.43 8.95
N ILE A 142 -17.33 -16.75 9.09
CA ILE A 142 -16.72 -17.93 8.45
C ILE A 142 -17.25 -19.23 9.07
N SER A 143 -17.37 -19.33 10.40
CA SER A 143 -17.89 -20.53 11.06
C SER A 143 -19.35 -20.85 10.68
N LYS A 144 -20.13 -19.83 10.29
CA LYS A 144 -21.48 -20.06 9.74
C LYS A 144 -21.43 -20.60 8.31
N ALA A 145 -20.52 -20.09 7.48
CA ALA A 145 -20.38 -20.52 6.08
C ALA A 145 -19.80 -21.94 5.95
N LEU A 146 -18.83 -22.31 6.80
CA LEU A 146 -18.24 -23.65 6.80
C LEU A 146 -19.11 -24.71 7.51
N GLY A 147 -20.13 -24.28 8.27
CA GLY A 147 -21.06 -25.17 8.96
C GLY A 147 -22.30 -25.57 8.16
N GLU A 148 -22.50 -25.01 6.96
CA GLU A 148 -23.65 -25.32 6.08
C GLU A 148 -23.30 -26.30 4.94
N ASP A 149 -22.03 -26.55 4.65
CA ASP A 149 -21.60 -27.44 3.55
C ASP A 149 -21.46 -28.94 3.94
N ASP A 150 -21.72 -29.32 5.21
CA ASP A 150 -21.69 -30.71 5.71
C ASP A 150 -23.09 -31.34 5.93
N LEU A 151 -24.12 -30.75 5.33
CA LEU A 151 -25.51 -31.25 5.40
C LEU A 151 -26.24 -31.11 4.07
N HIS A 152 -25.67 -31.66 2.97
CA HIS A 152 -26.49 -32.25 1.90
C HIS A 152 -25.72 -33.13 0.91
#